data_AF-A0AAU1S657-F1
#
_entry.id   AF-A0AAU1S657-F1
#
_cell.length_a   1.000
_cell.length_b   1.000
_cell.length_c   1.000
_cell.angle_alpha   90.00
_cell.angle_beta   90.00
_cell.angle_gamma   90.00
#
_symmetry.space_group_name_H-M   'P 1'
#
loop_
_entity.id
_entity.type
_entity.pdbx_description
1 polymer ?
#
loop_
_entity_poly.entity_id
_entity_poly.type
_entity_poly.pdbx_seq_one_letter_code
_entity_poly.pdbx_strand_id
1 'polypeptide(L)'
;MASETIDATASGSWKLGDLTVNRLGFGAMRLTQIGKAFSADSPSSDRSRSIAVLRRAIDLGVNHIDTAAFYFSPLRSANELINRALAPYPEDLVITTKVGPVRDVSGAWRTPARPDELRGQVEENLRQLGRDHLDVVNLRVMGQDSVSEHFGALAELREAGLVRHLGVSGVTPEHLAEAQAIAPVVCVQNRYGIDAHSTDDDDLLRACGEMGVAFVPFFAIAGVGREQGASAGGDDELLAVARAHGATVAQVRLAWTLHQGPHVLAIPGTGDPDHLAANVAAGALRLSRDELAGLTRNR
;
A
#
# COMPACT_ATOMS: atom_id res chain seq x y z
N MET A 1 -27.95 6.88 20.39
CA MET A 1 -27.88 6.56 18.95
C MET A 1 -26.52 5.94 18.73
N ALA A 2 -26.44 4.66 18.35
CA ALA A 2 -25.16 4.07 18.00
C ALA A 2 -24.63 4.85 16.80
N SER A 3 -23.46 5.49 16.93
CA SER A 3 -22.78 6.07 15.78
C SER A 3 -22.60 4.98 14.75
N GLU A 4 -23.17 5.16 13.57
CA GLU A 4 -22.95 4.26 12.44
C GLU A 4 -21.44 4.18 12.19
N THR A 5 -20.89 2.96 12.13
CA THR A 5 -19.46 2.78 11.91
C THR A 5 -19.18 3.07 10.44
N ILE A 6 -18.32 4.05 10.16
CA ILE A 6 -17.88 4.37 8.80
C ILE A 6 -16.98 3.24 8.31
N ASP A 7 -17.33 2.65 7.16
CA ASP A 7 -16.59 1.59 6.50
C ASP A 7 -15.82 2.10 5.26
N ALA A 8 -15.06 1.22 4.62
CA ALA A 8 -14.21 1.56 3.48
C ALA A 8 -15.00 1.98 2.23
N THR A 9 -16.28 1.65 2.12
CA THR A 9 -17.11 2.02 0.96
C THR A 9 -17.32 3.54 0.88
N ALA A 10 -17.24 4.23 2.01
CA ALA A 10 -17.35 5.69 2.09
C ALA A 10 -16.25 6.43 1.30
N SER A 11 -15.14 5.74 1.01
CA SER A 11 -14.03 6.26 0.20
C SER A 11 -14.30 6.23 -1.31
N GLY A 12 -15.37 5.56 -1.75
CA GLY A 12 -15.60 5.22 -3.16
C GLY A 12 -14.80 4.00 -3.59
N SER A 13 -14.90 3.66 -4.88
CA SER A 13 -14.23 2.49 -5.46
C SER A 13 -13.47 2.83 -6.74
N TRP A 14 -12.59 1.94 -7.14
CA TRP A 14 -11.78 2.00 -8.36
C TRP A 14 -11.59 0.61 -8.96
N LYS A 15 -11.20 0.56 -10.24
CA LYS A 15 -10.83 -0.66 -10.95
C LYS A 15 -9.31 -0.87 -10.93
N LEU A 16 -8.86 -1.84 -10.15
CA LEU A 16 -7.47 -2.30 -10.14
C LEU A 16 -7.33 -3.42 -11.19
N GLY A 17 -7.10 -3.02 -12.43
CA GLY A 17 -7.31 -3.91 -13.58
C GLY A 17 -8.81 -4.16 -13.76
N ASP A 18 -9.23 -5.43 -13.72
CA ASP A 18 -10.65 -5.79 -13.77
C ASP A 18 -11.30 -5.92 -12.37
N LEU A 19 -10.50 -5.84 -11.30
CA LEU A 19 -10.92 -6.02 -9.91
C LEU A 19 -11.48 -4.72 -9.33
N THR A 20 -12.67 -4.76 -8.72
CA THR A 20 -13.23 -3.58 -8.03
C THR A 20 -12.74 -3.54 -6.59
N VAL A 21 -12.07 -2.46 -6.21
CA VAL A 21 -11.58 -2.24 -4.84
C VAL A 21 -12.11 -0.94 -4.27
N ASN A 22 -12.36 -0.91 -2.96
CA ASN A 22 -12.56 0.34 -2.24
C ASN A 22 -11.27 1.15 -2.25
N ARG A 23 -11.35 2.48 -2.19
CA ARG A 23 -10.17 3.34 -2.26
C ARG A 23 -9.33 3.35 -0.97
N LEU A 24 -9.86 2.78 0.11
CA LEU A 24 -9.15 2.47 1.34
C LEU A 24 -8.87 0.96 1.44
N GLY A 25 -7.59 0.62 1.35
CA GLY A 25 -7.06 -0.71 1.58
C GLY A 25 -6.30 -0.80 2.89
N PHE A 26 -5.54 -1.89 3.03
CA PHE A 26 -4.72 -2.14 4.21
C PHE A 26 -3.27 -2.52 3.84
N GLY A 27 -2.30 -1.81 4.41
CA GLY A 27 -0.87 -2.12 4.25
C GLY A 27 -0.34 -3.04 5.36
N ALA A 28 0.09 -4.25 5.01
CA ALA A 28 0.45 -5.28 5.98
C ALA A 28 1.86 -5.16 6.58
N MET A 29 2.71 -4.24 6.09
CA MET A 29 4.10 -4.09 6.55
C MET A 29 4.24 -3.92 8.07
N ARG A 30 3.29 -3.22 8.71
CA ARG A 30 3.31 -2.94 10.15
C ARG A 30 2.85 -4.12 11.03
N LEU A 31 2.31 -5.19 10.43
CA LEU A 31 1.79 -6.31 11.19
C LEU A 31 2.89 -7.18 11.81
N THR A 32 4.13 -7.10 11.36
CA THR A 32 5.18 -8.06 11.75
C THR A 32 5.93 -7.64 13.00
N GLN A 33 5.97 -6.35 13.34
CA GLN A 33 6.74 -5.80 14.45
C GLN A 33 6.19 -4.49 14.99
N ILE A 34 6.52 -4.19 16.24
CA ILE A 34 6.13 -2.95 16.94
C ILE A 34 7.25 -1.93 16.78
N GLY A 35 6.91 -0.71 16.35
CA GLY A 35 7.88 0.36 16.12
C GLY A 35 8.36 0.44 14.68
N LYS A 36 9.65 0.68 14.49
CA LYS A 36 10.25 0.89 13.16
C LYS A 36 10.20 -0.39 12.35
N ALA A 37 9.64 -0.39 11.14
CA ALA A 37 9.63 -1.57 10.28
C ALA A 37 11.05 -1.96 9.81
N PHE A 38 11.28 -3.26 9.58
CA PHE A 38 12.57 -3.85 9.16
C PHE A 38 13.77 -3.63 10.11
N SER A 39 13.54 -3.08 11.31
CA SER A 39 14.57 -2.96 12.33
C SER A 39 14.73 -4.27 13.11
N ALA A 40 15.97 -4.71 13.29
CA ALA A 40 16.32 -5.89 14.10
C ALA A 40 16.04 -5.68 15.60
N ASP A 41 16.08 -4.43 16.08
CA ASP A 41 15.84 -4.07 17.48
C ASP A 41 14.34 -3.94 17.81
N SER A 42 13.47 -3.93 16.80
CA SER A 42 12.03 -3.83 17.00
C SER A 42 11.43 -5.20 17.33
N PRO A 43 10.68 -5.34 18.44
CA PRO A 43 10.11 -6.62 18.83
C PRO A 43 9.05 -7.07 17.82
N SER A 44 8.99 -8.38 17.58
CA SER A 44 7.91 -8.98 16.78
C SER A 44 6.55 -8.70 17.41
N SER A 45 5.54 -8.49 16.57
CA SER A 45 4.18 -8.21 17.04
C SER A 45 3.55 -9.43 17.72
N ASP A 46 2.52 -9.19 18.53
CA ASP A 46 1.65 -10.28 18.97
C ASP A 46 0.84 -10.85 17.78
N ARG A 47 0.85 -12.18 17.64
CA ARG A 47 0.19 -12.86 16.51
C ARG A 47 -1.33 -12.68 16.58
N SER A 48 -1.93 -12.88 17.74
CA SER A 48 -3.38 -12.81 17.93
C SER A 48 -3.91 -11.41 17.65
N ARG A 49 -3.20 -10.38 18.12
CA ARG A 49 -3.50 -8.97 17.79
C ARG A 49 -3.43 -8.71 16.29
N SER A 50 -2.40 -9.20 15.61
CA SER A 50 -2.24 -9.00 14.16
C SER A 50 -3.36 -9.67 13.35
N ILE A 51 -3.77 -10.88 13.75
CA ILE A 51 -4.93 -11.57 13.18
C ILE A 51 -6.22 -10.80 13.43
N ALA A 52 -6.41 -10.27 14.63
CA ALA A 52 -7.60 -9.47 14.97
C ALA A 52 -7.69 -8.19 14.12
N VAL A 53 -6.57 -7.50 13.89
CA VAL A 53 -6.51 -6.33 13.00
C VAL A 53 -6.88 -6.70 11.56
N LEU A 54 -6.35 -7.80 11.03
CA LEU A 54 -6.69 -8.27 9.67
C LEU A 54 -8.18 -8.58 9.52
N ARG A 55 -8.77 -9.29 10.47
CA ARG A 55 -10.21 -9.59 10.46
C ARG A 55 -11.05 -8.33 10.57
N ARG A 56 -10.64 -7.41 11.46
CA ARG A 56 -11.31 -6.13 11.62
C ARG A 56 -11.26 -5.28 10.35
N ALA A 57 -10.20 -5.39 9.56
CA ALA A 57 -10.10 -4.68 8.28
C ALA A 57 -11.20 -5.16 7.32
N ILE A 58 -11.40 -6.47 7.21
CA ILE A 58 -12.49 -7.06 6.41
C ILE A 58 -13.86 -6.65 6.96
N ASP A 59 -14.06 -6.69 8.28
CA ASP A 59 -15.31 -6.24 8.92
C ASP A 59 -15.62 -4.76 8.67
N LEU A 60 -14.59 -3.95 8.37
CA LEU A 60 -14.68 -2.54 8.00
C LEU A 60 -14.78 -2.32 6.49
N GLY A 61 -15.05 -3.38 5.71
CA GLY A 61 -15.23 -3.29 4.27
C GLY A 61 -13.95 -3.15 3.45
N VAL A 62 -12.76 -3.30 4.07
CA VAL A 62 -11.51 -3.34 3.29
C VAL A 62 -11.51 -4.60 2.43
N ASN A 63 -11.40 -4.43 1.11
CA ASN A 63 -11.39 -5.53 0.15
C ASN A 63 -10.08 -5.61 -0.65
N HIS A 64 -9.04 -4.86 -0.26
CA HIS A 64 -7.70 -5.07 -0.80
C HIS A 64 -6.60 -4.90 0.25
N ILE A 65 -5.64 -5.83 0.23
CA ILE A 65 -4.50 -5.88 1.15
C ILE A 65 -3.19 -5.82 0.36
N ASP A 66 -2.33 -4.88 0.74
CA ASP A 66 -0.97 -4.76 0.23
C ASP A 66 0.02 -5.47 1.16
N THR A 67 0.86 -6.34 0.61
CA THR A 67 1.84 -7.14 1.34
C THR A 67 3.13 -7.37 0.53
N ALA A 68 4.07 -8.14 1.07
CA ALA A 68 5.23 -8.68 0.36
C ALA A 68 5.84 -9.83 1.18
N ALA A 69 6.41 -10.85 0.53
CA ALA A 69 7.14 -11.93 1.23
C ALA A 69 8.33 -11.42 2.07
N PHE A 70 8.95 -10.30 1.67
CA PHE A 70 10.04 -9.67 2.44
C PHE A 70 9.53 -8.86 3.65
N TYR A 71 8.21 -8.75 3.86
CA TYR A 71 7.61 -8.19 5.07
C TYR A 71 7.60 -9.24 6.18
N PHE A 72 8.74 -9.39 6.85
CA PHE A 72 8.87 -10.26 8.00
C PHE A 72 9.76 -9.67 9.10
N SER A 73 9.54 -10.17 10.30
CA SER A 73 10.39 -10.04 11.48
C SER A 73 10.82 -11.46 11.91
N PRO A 74 11.70 -11.62 12.92
CA PRO A 74 12.19 -12.95 13.32
C PRO A 74 11.08 -13.97 13.62
N LEU A 75 9.91 -13.53 14.11
CA LEU A 75 8.82 -14.44 14.50
C LEU A 75 7.54 -14.29 13.67
N ARG A 76 7.49 -13.40 12.67
CA ARG A 76 6.26 -13.08 11.91
C ARG A 76 6.57 -12.85 10.43
N SER A 77 5.73 -13.40 9.55
CA SER A 77 5.61 -12.98 8.15
C SER A 77 4.24 -12.34 7.94
N ALA A 78 4.16 -11.23 7.20
CA ALA A 78 2.90 -10.60 6.86
C ALA A 78 1.99 -11.54 6.04
N ASN A 79 2.55 -12.27 5.07
CA ASN A 79 1.79 -13.22 4.26
C ASN A 79 1.26 -14.39 5.12
N GLU A 80 2.07 -14.90 6.06
CA GLU A 80 1.62 -15.95 7.00
C GLU A 80 0.47 -15.47 7.87
N LEU A 81 0.54 -14.24 8.37
CA LEU A 81 -0.52 -13.64 9.17
C LEU A 81 -1.81 -13.44 8.34
N ILE A 82 -1.69 -12.97 7.11
CA ILE A 82 -2.81 -12.82 6.17
C ILE A 82 -3.49 -14.17 5.90
N ASN A 83 -2.71 -15.20 5.54
CA ASN A 83 -3.22 -16.55 5.31
C ASN A 83 -3.93 -17.11 6.53
N ARG A 84 -3.29 -17.07 7.71
CA ARG A 84 -3.89 -17.61 8.94
C ARG A 84 -5.16 -16.87 9.36
N ALA A 85 -5.22 -15.56 9.12
CA ALA A 85 -6.36 -14.75 9.53
C ALA A 85 -7.58 -14.95 8.63
N LEU A 86 -7.33 -15.08 7.32
CA LEU A 86 -8.35 -14.88 6.29
C LEU A 86 -8.61 -16.10 5.41
N ALA A 87 -7.83 -17.19 5.46
CA ALA A 87 -8.13 -18.39 4.68
C ALA A 87 -9.29 -19.21 5.31
N PRO A 88 -10.25 -19.74 4.50
CA PRO A 88 -10.45 -19.47 3.09
C PRO A 88 -10.86 -18.00 2.85
N TYR A 89 -10.24 -17.38 1.86
CA TYR A 89 -10.34 -15.95 1.62
C TYR A 89 -11.74 -15.52 1.13
N PRO A 90 -12.21 -14.31 1.49
CA PRO A 90 -13.37 -13.71 0.82
C PRO A 90 -13.16 -13.66 -0.69
N GLU A 91 -14.22 -13.91 -1.46
CA GLU A 91 -14.14 -14.00 -2.93
C GLU A 91 -13.72 -12.67 -3.59
N ASP A 92 -14.07 -11.55 -2.97
CA ASP A 92 -13.79 -10.20 -3.45
C ASP A 92 -12.51 -9.58 -2.85
N LEU A 93 -11.76 -10.33 -2.03
CA LEU A 93 -10.51 -9.86 -1.44
C LEU A 93 -9.36 -9.93 -2.44
N VAL A 94 -8.84 -8.75 -2.80
CA VAL A 94 -7.68 -8.57 -3.68
C VAL A 94 -6.39 -8.50 -2.86
N ILE A 95 -5.38 -9.29 -3.23
CA ILE A 95 -4.05 -9.23 -2.61
C ILE A 95 -3.02 -8.67 -3.61
N THR A 96 -2.46 -7.51 -3.28
CA THR A 96 -1.32 -6.94 -3.98
C THR A 96 -0.04 -7.30 -3.24
N THR A 97 0.87 -8.01 -3.90
CA THR A 97 2.20 -8.33 -3.33
C THR A 97 3.33 -7.72 -4.16
N LYS A 98 4.58 -7.95 -3.74
CA LYS A 98 5.77 -7.35 -4.36
C LYS A 98 6.92 -8.34 -4.48
N VAL A 99 7.71 -8.13 -5.53
CA VAL A 99 8.98 -8.79 -5.79
C VAL A 99 10.05 -7.76 -6.18
N GLY A 100 11.31 -8.20 -6.26
CA GLY A 100 12.50 -7.38 -6.50
C GLY A 100 13.42 -7.35 -5.26
N PRO A 101 13.00 -6.78 -4.13
CA PRO A 101 13.83 -6.73 -2.93
C PRO A 101 14.15 -8.12 -2.37
N VAL A 102 15.37 -8.29 -1.84
CA VAL A 102 15.83 -9.52 -1.21
C VAL A 102 16.26 -9.21 0.23
N ARG A 103 15.77 -10.03 1.16
CA ARG A 103 16.24 -10.06 2.56
C ARG A 103 16.68 -11.48 2.90
N ASP A 104 17.82 -11.62 3.57
CA ASP A 104 18.24 -12.93 4.09
C ASP A 104 17.51 -13.29 5.39
N VAL A 105 17.77 -14.48 5.93
CA VAL A 105 17.10 -15.01 7.14
C VAL A 105 17.30 -14.15 8.39
N SER A 106 18.35 -13.33 8.43
CA SER A 106 18.58 -12.36 9.53
C SER A 106 17.70 -11.11 9.38
N GLY A 107 17.09 -10.92 8.22
CA GLY A 107 16.34 -9.74 7.85
C GLY A 107 17.20 -8.63 7.23
N ALA A 108 18.48 -8.88 6.96
CA ALA A 108 19.37 -7.93 6.29
C ALA A 108 19.05 -7.83 4.79
N TRP A 109 19.09 -6.61 4.26
CA TRP A 109 18.93 -6.36 2.83
C TRP A 109 20.11 -6.90 2.03
N ARG A 110 19.82 -7.47 0.87
CA ARG A 110 20.80 -7.99 -0.08
C ARG A 110 20.60 -7.29 -1.43
N THR A 111 21.51 -7.59 -2.37
CA THR A 111 21.34 -7.19 -3.77
C THR A 111 19.93 -7.56 -4.24
N PRO A 112 19.19 -6.64 -4.87
CA PRO A 112 17.88 -6.94 -5.44
C PRO A 112 17.97 -8.10 -6.43
N ALA A 113 16.86 -8.83 -6.57
CA ALA A 113 16.74 -9.97 -7.45
C ALA A 113 17.03 -9.58 -8.90
N ARG A 114 17.74 -10.47 -9.60
CA ARG A 114 17.84 -10.43 -11.06
C ARG A 114 16.50 -10.88 -11.70
N PRO A 115 16.28 -10.62 -13.00
CA PRO A 115 15.07 -11.06 -13.68
C PRO A 115 14.78 -12.56 -13.52
N ASP A 116 15.80 -13.41 -13.64
CA ASP A 116 15.70 -14.88 -13.51
C ASP A 116 15.32 -15.36 -12.10
N GLU A 117 15.46 -14.51 -11.09
CA GLU A 117 15.18 -14.83 -9.68
C GLU A 117 13.75 -14.43 -9.26
N LEU A 118 13.04 -13.63 -10.07
CA LEU A 118 11.70 -13.15 -9.72
C LEU A 118 10.67 -14.27 -9.59
N ARG A 119 10.82 -15.35 -10.37
CA ARG A 119 9.95 -16.52 -10.28
C ARG A 119 9.96 -17.12 -8.88
N GLY A 120 11.13 -17.30 -8.28
CA GLY A 120 11.24 -17.83 -6.92
C GLY A 120 10.55 -16.94 -5.89
N GLN A 121 10.57 -15.61 -6.08
CA GLN A 121 9.86 -14.69 -5.19
C GLN A 121 8.34 -14.73 -5.39
N VAL A 122 7.86 -14.92 -6.62
CA VAL A 122 6.42 -15.13 -6.90
C VAL A 122 5.94 -16.43 -6.24
N GLU A 123 6.66 -17.53 -6.43
CA GLU A 123 6.35 -18.83 -5.84
C GLU A 123 6.40 -18.79 -4.30
N GLU A 124 7.32 -18.04 -3.72
CA GLU A 124 7.38 -17.82 -2.27
C GLU A 124 6.13 -17.09 -1.75
N ASN A 125 5.68 -16.05 -2.47
CA ASN A 125 4.44 -15.35 -2.11
C ASN A 125 3.22 -16.28 -2.22
N LEU A 126 3.09 -17.04 -3.31
CA LEU A 126 2.03 -18.04 -3.50
C LEU A 126 1.99 -19.04 -2.34
N ARG A 127 3.16 -19.59 -1.97
CA ARG A 127 3.29 -20.56 -0.87
C ARG A 127 2.90 -19.96 0.48
N GLN A 128 3.40 -18.77 0.82
CA GLN A 128 3.10 -18.14 2.11
C GLN A 128 1.64 -17.68 2.22
N LEU A 129 1.05 -17.23 1.11
CA LEU A 129 -0.36 -16.84 1.05
C LEU A 129 -1.30 -18.03 0.85
N GLY A 130 -0.80 -19.21 0.50
CA GLY A 130 -1.64 -20.38 0.21
C GLY A 130 -2.63 -20.10 -0.92
N ARG A 131 -2.15 -19.52 -2.02
CA ARG A 131 -2.93 -19.18 -3.22
C ARG A 131 -2.36 -19.89 -4.44
N ASP A 132 -3.21 -20.22 -5.40
CA ASP A 132 -2.81 -20.82 -6.68
C ASP A 132 -2.35 -19.77 -7.71
N HIS A 133 -2.81 -18.52 -7.56
CA HIS A 133 -2.37 -17.35 -8.33
C HIS A 133 -2.36 -16.09 -7.45
N LEU A 134 -1.59 -15.08 -7.85
CA LEU A 134 -1.56 -13.76 -7.19
C LEU A 134 -2.39 -12.75 -7.98
N ASP A 135 -3.20 -11.94 -7.29
CA ASP A 135 -4.06 -10.96 -7.95
C ASP A 135 -3.26 -9.84 -8.61
N VAL A 136 -2.34 -9.23 -7.86
CA VAL A 136 -1.46 -8.16 -8.36
C VAL A 136 -0.04 -8.35 -7.83
N VAL A 137 0.96 -8.29 -8.72
CA VAL A 137 2.37 -8.28 -8.34
C VAL A 137 3.03 -6.98 -8.79
N ASN A 138 3.54 -6.22 -7.83
CA ASN A 138 4.36 -5.04 -8.09
C ASN A 138 5.84 -5.42 -8.21
N LEU A 139 6.49 -4.97 -9.28
CA LEU A 139 7.95 -4.89 -9.31
C LEU A 139 8.39 -3.70 -8.45
N ARG A 140 9.09 -3.95 -7.34
CA ARG A 140 9.67 -2.89 -6.51
C ARG A 140 11.09 -2.57 -6.98
N VAL A 141 11.26 -1.39 -7.55
CA VAL A 141 12.55 -0.84 -7.97
C VAL A 141 13.39 -0.45 -6.75
N MET A 142 14.66 -0.84 -6.79
CA MET A 142 15.66 -0.71 -5.74
C MET A 142 16.98 -0.17 -6.32
N GLY A 143 16.89 0.77 -7.28
CA GLY A 143 18.04 1.45 -7.89
C GLY A 143 18.44 0.95 -9.27
N GLN A 144 17.61 0.14 -9.94
CA GLN A 144 17.80 -0.19 -11.35
C GLN A 144 17.54 1.04 -12.24
N ASP A 145 18.34 1.18 -13.29
CA ASP A 145 18.17 2.24 -14.32
C ASP A 145 17.08 1.91 -15.34
N SER A 146 16.79 0.62 -15.54
CA SER A 146 15.73 0.12 -16.42
C SER A 146 15.00 -1.03 -15.74
N VAL A 147 13.70 -1.13 -16.01
CA VAL A 147 12.84 -2.22 -15.50
C VAL A 147 12.54 -3.27 -16.56
N SER A 148 13.00 -3.08 -17.80
CA SER A 148 12.55 -3.86 -18.95
C SER A 148 12.72 -5.37 -18.78
N GLU A 149 13.92 -5.85 -18.40
CA GLU A 149 14.17 -7.29 -18.25
C GLU A 149 13.38 -7.88 -17.07
N HIS A 150 13.33 -7.17 -15.93
CA HIS A 150 12.56 -7.59 -14.75
C HIS A 150 11.07 -7.65 -15.05
N PHE A 151 10.53 -6.65 -15.74
CA PHE A 151 9.11 -6.60 -16.08
C PHE A 151 8.75 -7.61 -17.17
N GLY A 152 9.67 -7.90 -18.10
CA GLY A 152 9.56 -9.02 -19.05
C GLY A 152 9.43 -10.37 -18.36
N ALA A 153 10.28 -10.64 -17.36
CA ALA A 153 10.16 -11.86 -16.56
C ALA A 153 8.81 -11.95 -15.82
N LEU A 154 8.28 -10.83 -15.31
CA LEU A 154 6.94 -10.81 -14.72
C LEU A 154 5.81 -11.00 -15.73
N ALA A 155 5.95 -10.48 -16.95
CA ALA A 155 5.00 -10.70 -18.03
C ALA A 155 4.92 -12.19 -18.39
N GLU A 156 6.05 -12.91 -18.46
CA GLU A 156 6.05 -14.36 -18.66
C GLU A 156 5.32 -15.12 -17.54
N LEU A 157 5.46 -14.70 -16.28
CA LEU A 157 4.74 -15.31 -15.16
C LEU A 157 3.24 -15.00 -15.16
N ARG A 158 2.85 -13.84 -15.70
CA ARG A 158 1.44 -13.51 -15.97
C ARG A 158 0.86 -14.41 -17.04
N GLU A 159 1.55 -14.58 -18.17
CA GLU A 159 1.11 -15.48 -19.25
C GLU A 159 1.06 -16.95 -18.79
N ALA A 160 1.94 -17.35 -17.87
CA ALA A 160 1.91 -18.67 -17.24
C ALA A 160 0.77 -18.85 -16.21
N GLY A 161 0.01 -17.80 -15.90
CA GLY A 161 -1.15 -17.85 -14.99
C GLY A 161 -0.82 -17.75 -13.50
N LEU A 162 0.44 -17.53 -13.12
CA LEU A 162 0.83 -17.37 -11.71
C LEU A 162 0.44 -15.99 -11.16
N VAL A 163 0.30 -15.00 -12.04
CA VAL A 163 -0.02 -13.62 -11.70
C VAL A 163 -1.14 -13.13 -12.61
N ARG A 164 -2.18 -12.48 -12.05
CA ARG A 164 -3.28 -11.95 -12.85
C ARG A 164 -2.96 -10.56 -13.41
N HIS A 165 -2.51 -9.64 -12.56
CA HIS A 165 -2.17 -8.26 -12.94
C HIS A 165 -0.78 -7.85 -12.47
N LEU A 166 -0.19 -6.90 -13.18
CA LEU A 166 1.14 -6.37 -12.90
C LEU A 166 1.07 -4.90 -12.52
N GLY A 167 1.92 -4.50 -11.59
CA GLY A 167 2.14 -3.11 -11.25
C GLY A 167 3.62 -2.83 -11.00
N VAL A 168 3.93 -1.59 -10.67
CA VAL A 168 5.30 -1.14 -10.42
C VAL A 168 5.37 -0.29 -9.16
N SER A 169 6.51 -0.27 -8.48
CA SER A 169 6.70 0.49 -7.24
C SER A 169 8.07 1.14 -7.17
N GLY A 170 8.10 2.39 -6.73
CA GLY A 170 9.34 3.17 -6.61
C GLY A 170 9.90 3.59 -7.97
N VAL A 171 9.03 3.93 -8.92
CA VAL A 171 9.37 4.17 -10.32
C VAL A 171 9.36 5.64 -10.71
N THR A 172 10.05 5.97 -11.79
CA THR A 172 9.92 7.24 -12.51
C THR A 172 8.93 7.09 -13.67
N PRO A 173 8.55 8.17 -14.38
CA PRO A 173 7.76 8.07 -15.60
C PRO A 173 8.39 7.18 -16.68
N GLU A 174 9.72 7.20 -16.82
CA GLU A 174 10.45 6.39 -17.80
C GLU A 174 10.30 4.89 -17.50
N HIS A 175 10.49 4.49 -16.23
CA HIS A 175 10.26 3.12 -15.80
C HIS A 175 8.81 2.67 -16.05
N LEU A 176 7.81 3.54 -15.83
CA LEU A 176 6.42 3.21 -16.13
C LEU A 176 6.21 2.99 -17.63
N ALA A 177 6.77 3.85 -18.48
CA ALA A 177 6.69 3.72 -19.93
C ALA A 177 7.35 2.42 -20.43
N GLU A 178 8.52 2.06 -19.91
CA GLU A 178 9.18 0.79 -20.21
C GLU A 178 8.30 -0.41 -19.84
N ALA A 179 7.74 -0.42 -18.63
CA ALA A 179 6.87 -1.50 -18.17
C ALA A 179 5.62 -1.64 -19.06
N GLN A 180 4.97 -0.52 -19.42
CA GLN A 180 3.78 -0.50 -20.27
C GLN A 180 4.05 -0.95 -21.71
N ALA A 181 5.28 -0.77 -22.22
CA ALA A 181 5.67 -1.30 -23.52
C ALA A 181 5.73 -2.84 -23.55
N ILE A 182 5.80 -3.49 -22.38
CA ILE A 182 5.95 -4.93 -22.23
C ILE A 182 4.63 -5.61 -21.86
N ALA A 183 3.91 -5.09 -20.86
CA ALA A 183 2.63 -5.65 -20.41
C ALA A 183 1.73 -4.59 -19.75
N PRO A 184 0.41 -4.82 -19.66
CA PRO A 184 -0.50 -3.92 -18.98
C PRO A 184 -0.11 -3.69 -17.50
N VAL A 185 0.02 -2.42 -17.12
CA VAL A 185 0.30 -1.98 -15.74
C VAL A 185 -1.00 -1.49 -15.11
N VAL A 186 -1.44 -2.09 -14.01
CA VAL A 186 -2.70 -1.72 -13.34
C VAL A 186 -2.52 -0.73 -12.19
N CYS A 187 -1.31 -0.65 -11.63
CA CYS A 187 -1.00 0.35 -10.61
C CYS A 187 0.47 0.78 -10.55
N VAL A 188 0.66 2.00 -10.03
CA VAL A 188 1.94 2.58 -9.63
C VAL A 188 1.90 2.82 -8.13
N GLN A 189 2.83 2.21 -7.40
CA GLN A 189 2.94 2.37 -5.95
C GLN A 189 4.19 3.17 -5.57
N ASN A 190 4.03 4.49 -5.40
CA ASN A 190 5.11 5.44 -5.11
C ASN A 190 4.96 6.12 -3.75
N ARG A 191 6.06 6.73 -3.28
CA ARG A 191 6.00 7.59 -2.10
C ARG A 191 5.21 8.83 -2.48
N TYR A 192 4.19 9.14 -1.71
CA TYR A 192 3.43 10.36 -1.92
C TYR A 192 2.68 10.70 -0.63
N GLY A 193 2.62 11.99 -0.33
CA GLY A 193 1.89 12.50 0.82
C GLY A 193 2.10 14.00 0.92
N ILE A 194 1.27 14.65 1.73
CA ILE A 194 1.23 16.11 1.88
C ILE A 194 2.59 16.78 2.12
N ASP A 195 3.53 16.11 2.80
CA ASP A 195 4.87 16.65 3.12
C ASP A 195 5.99 15.89 2.38
N ALA A 196 5.61 15.06 1.41
CA ALA A 196 6.49 14.09 0.78
C ALA A 196 6.08 13.82 -0.68
N HIS A 197 5.95 14.91 -1.45
CA HIS A 197 5.76 14.89 -2.90
C HIS A 197 6.60 16.00 -3.56
N SER A 198 6.78 15.89 -4.87
CA SER A 198 7.44 16.86 -5.75
C SER A 198 6.56 17.09 -6.98
N THR A 199 6.89 18.09 -7.79
CA THR A 199 6.16 18.34 -9.06
C THR A 199 6.16 17.11 -9.96
N ASP A 200 7.27 16.39 -10.04
CA ASP A 200 7.36 15.16 -10.85
C ASP A 200 6.45 14.05 -10.29
N ASP A 201 6.32 13.95 -8.96
CA ASP A 201 5.38 13.01 -8.33
C ASP A 201 3.92 13.39 -8.63
N ASP A 202 3.59 14.69 -8.64
CA ASP A 202 2.25 15.19 -8.98
C ASP A 202 1.90 14.93 -10.45
N ASP A 203 2.87 15.15 -11.36
CA ASP A 203 2.71 14.89 -12.79
C ASP A 203 2.50 13.40 -13.06
N LEU A 204 3.28 12.52 -12.41
CA LEU A 204 3.10 11.08 -12.51
C LEU A 204 1.75 10.63 -11.92
N LEU A 205 1.32 11.20 -10.79
CA LEU A 205 0.02 10.92 -10.20
C LEU A 205 -1.11 11.28 -11.17
N ARG A 206 -1.07 12.47 -11.79
CA ARG A 206 -2.08 12.90 -12.77
C ARG A 206 -2.07 12.01 -14.02
N ALA A 207 -0.90 11.71 -14.56
CA ALA A 207 -0.75 10.83 -15.72
C ALA A 207 -1.34 9.43 -15.46
N CYS A 208 -1.14 8.87 -14.25
CA CYS A 208 -1.78 7.60 -13.87
C CYS A 208 -3.31 7.67 -14.00
N GLY A 209 -3.92 8.76 -13.53
CA GLY A 209 -5.38 8.96 -13.61
C GLY A 209 -5.88 9.05 -15.05
N GLU A 210 -5.17 9.77 -15.92
CA GLU A 210 -5.49 9.91 -17.35
C GLU A 210 -5.39 8.56 -18.09
N MET A 211 -4.46 7.70 -17.68
CA MET A 211 -4.27 6.36 -18.25
C MET A 211 -5.20 5.29 -17.66
N GLY A 212 -5.98 5.61 -16.61
CA GLY A 212 -6.77 4.62 -15.89
C GLY A 212 -5.95 3.66 -15.01
N VAL A 213 -4.71 4.04 -14.66
CA VAL A 213 -3.81 3.29 -13.78
C VAL A 213 -4.01 3.77 -12.35
N ALA A 214 -4.16 2.84 -11.40
CA ALA A 214 -4.30 3.21 -10.00
C ALA A 214 -2.98 3.80 -9.44
N PHE A 215 -3.05 4.89 -8.69
CA PHE A 215 -1.90 5.42 -7.95
C PHE A 215 -2.03 5.01 -6.48
N VAL A 216 -1.04 4.29 -5.95
CA VAL A 216 -1.08 3.69 -4.61
C VAL A 216 0.00 4.34 -3.74
N PRO A 217 -0.33 5.40 -2.98
CA PRO A 217 0.65 6.12 -2.19
C PRO A 217 1.10 5.33 -0.96
N PHE A 218 2.42 5.13 -0.80
CA PHE A 218 2.99 4.67 0.47
C PHE A 218 3.59 5.84 1.26
N PHE A 219 3.60 5.69 2.59
CA PHE A 219 3.96 6.74 3.55
C PHE A 219 3.04 7.98 3.53
N ALA A 220 1.80 7.89 3.04
CA ALA A 220 0.84 9.00 3.06
C ALA A 220 0.61 9.60 4.47
N ILE A 221 0.57 8.76 5.52
CA ILE A 221 0.49 9.21 6.91
C ILE A 221 1.89 9.53 7.47
N ALA A 222 2.85 8.64 7.23
CA ALA A 222 4.18 8.73 7.85
C ALA A 222 5.04 9.88 7.29
N GLY A 223 4.76 10.32 6.07
CA GLY A 223 5.52 11.33 5.34
C GLY A 223 7.01 11.03 5.36
N VAL A 224 7.79 12.02 5.81
CA VAL A 224 9.24 11.93 5.98
C VAL A 224 9.69 10.87 6.99
N GLY A 225 8.82 10.45 7.91
CA GLY A 225 9.11 9.42 8.92
C GLY A 225 9.20 7.99 8.36
N ARG A 226 8.66 7.73 7.16
CA ARG A 226 8.79 6.44 6.44
C ARG A 226 8.57 5.20 7.33
N GLU A 227 9.54 4.30 7.43
CA GLU A 227 9.49 3.07 8.23
C GLU A 227 9.46 3.35 9.74
N GLN A 228 9.84 4.55 10.20
CA GLN A 228 9.71 4.93 11.61
C GLN A 228 8.24 5.13 12.01
N GLY A 229 7.40 5.56 11.05
CA GLY A 229 6.00 5.90 11.28
C GLY A 229 5.77 7.40 11.34
N ALA A 230 4.52 7.79 11.57
CA ALA A 230 4.16 9.20 11.70
C ALA A 230 4.73 9.77 13.01
N SER A 231 5.19 11.01 12.98
CA SER A 231 5.47 11.77 14.20
C SER A 231 4.14 12.18 14.86
N ALA A 232 4.16 12.30 16.20
CA ALA A 232 3.04 12.85 16.95
C ALA A 232 2.98 14.37 16.75
N GLY A 233 2.48 14.82 15.59
CA GLY A 233 2.38 16.24 15.29
C GLY A 233 1.92 16.53 13.85
N GLY A 234 1.37 17.72 13.68
CA GLY A 234 1.18 18.40 12.40
C GLY A 234 1.61 19.85 12.58
N ASP A 235 1.78 20.58 11.47
CA ASP A 235 1.86 22.03 11.61
C ASP A 235 0.50 22.61 12.03
N ASP A 236 0.49 23.91 12.34
CA ASP A 236 -0.69 24.59 12.86
C ASP A 236 -1.90 24.48 11.94
N GLU A 237 -1.66 24.43 10.63
CA GLU A 237 -2.68 24.29 9.61
C GLU A 237 -3.31 22.89 9.61
N LEU A 238 -2.51 21.81 9.60
CA LEU A 238 -3.01 20.45 9.75
C LEU A 238 -3.81 20.26 11.04
N LEU A 239 -3.33 20.83 12.14
CA LEU A 239 -4.01 20.77 13.44
C LEU A 239 -5.32 21.56 13.43
N ALA A 240 -5.39 22.70 12.73
CA ALA A 240 -6.61 23.47 12.59
C ALA A 240 -7.67 22.71 11.79
N VAL A 241 -7.30 22.13 10.64
CA VAL A 241 -8.20 21.30 9.83
C VAL A 241 -8.68 20.08 10.63
N ALA A 242 -7.78 19.38 11.32
CA ALA A 242 -8.13 18.24 12.15
C ALA A 242 -9.19 18.61 13.23
N ARG A 243 -9.00 19.74 13.92
CA ARG A 243 -9.98 20.25 14.89
C ARG A 243 -11.32 20.61 14.25
N ALA A 244 -11.31 21.26 13.09
CA ALA A 244 -12.52 21.68 12.39
C ALA A 244 -13.41 20.48 11.99
N HIS A 245 -12.80 19.35 11.66
CA HIS A 245 -13.51 18.12 11.28
C HIS A 245 -13.70 17.11 12.43
N GLY A 246 -13.26 17.43 13.65
CA GLY A 246 -13.27 16.47 14.76
C GLY A 246 -12.45 15.20 14.49
N ALA A 247 -11.40 15.33 13.67
CA ALA A 247 -10.60 14.23 13.16
C ALA A 247 -9.16 14.26 13.70
N THR A 248 -8.43 13.17 13.50
CA THR A 248 -6.99 13.12 13.77
C THR A 248 -6.18 13.70 12.60
N VAL A 249 -4.94 14.11 12.86
CA VAL A 249 -4.01 14.53 11.79
C VAL A 249 -3.80 13.42 10.77
N ALA A 250 -3.72 12.16 11.21
CA ALA A 250 -3.58 11.01 10.31
C ALA A 250 -4.78 10.89 9.35
N GLN A 251 -6.00 11.10 9.85
CA GLN A 251 -7.20 11.12 9.02
C GLN A 251 -7.19 12.27 8.01
N VAL A 252 -6.77 13.47 8.41
CA VAL A 252 -6.64 14.61 7.48
C VAL A 252 -5.61 14.32 6.39
N ARG A 253 -4.45 13.75 6.73
CA ARG A 253 -3.42 13.35 5.75
C ARG A 253 -3.95 12.32 4.74
N LEU A 254 -4.66 11.31 5.22
CA LEU A 254 -5.31 10.31 4.36
C LEU A 254 -6.39 10.93 3.48
N ALA A 255 -7.26 11.77 4.07
CA ALA A 255 -8.30 12.46 3.32
C ALA A 255 -7.70 13.32 2.22
N TRP A 256 -6.70 14.16 2.53
CA TRP A 256 -5.98 14.97 1.53
C TRP A 256 -5.41 14.11 0.41
N THR A 257 -4.82 12.95 0.75
CA THR A 257 -4.25 12.01 -0.23
C THR A 257 -5.33 11.48 -1.18
N LEU A 258 -6.50 11.11 -0.66
CA LEU A 258 -7.63 10.66 -1.47
C LEU A 258 -8.26 11.80 -2.29
N HIS A 259 -8.09 13.06 -1.92
CA HIS A 259 -8.60 14.17 -2.73
C HIS A 259 -7.76 14.42 -4.00
N GLN A 260 -6.62 13.76 -4.16
CA GLN A 260 -5.78 13.89 -5.37
C GLN A 260 -6.37 13.19 -6.62
N GLY A 261 -7.36 12.31 -6.44
CA GLY A 261 -8.11 11.75 -7.57
C GLY A 261 -8.81 10.42 -7.27
N PRO A 262 -9.84 10.06 -8.04
CA PRO A 262 -10.58 8.80 -7.85
C PRO A 262 -9.72 7.55 -8.05
N HIS A 263 -8.63 7.66 -8.81
CA HIS A 263 -7.65 6.60 -9.07
C HIS A 263 -6.65 6.36 -7.92
N VAL A 264 -6.70 7.18 -6.87
CA VAL A 264 -5.81 7.04 -5.71
C VAL A 264 -6.36 6.02 -4.72
N LEU A 265 -5.56 5.00 -4.40
CA LEU A 265 -5.88 3.92 -3.46
C LEU A 265 -4.94 3.95 -2.25
N ALA A 266 -5.42 4.44 -1.10
CA ALA A 266 -4.61 4.54 0.11
C ALA A 266 -4.53 3.19 0.83
N ILE A 267 -3.34 2.81 1.28
CA ILE A 267 -3.09 1.53 1.99
C ILE A 267 -2.41 1.76 3.35
N PRO A 268 -3.01 2.53 4.28
CA PRO A 268 -2.41 2.77 5.58
C PRO A 268 -2.21 1.45 6.34
N GLY A 269 -1.01 1.27 6.89
CA GLY A 269 -0.67 0.10 7.69
C GLY A 269 -0.64 0.41 9.19
N THR A 270 -1.18 -0.49 9.99
CA THR A 270 -1.17 -0.38 11.46
C THR A 270 -1.27 -1.75 12.12
N GLY A 271 -0.69 -1.89 13.32
CA GLY A 271 -0.91 -3.04 14.21
C GLY A 271 -1.93 -2.74 15.32
N ASP A 272 -2.61 -1.60 15.23
CA ASP A 272 -3.58 -1.10 16.22
C ASP A 272 -5.00 -1.05 15.63
N PRO A 273 -5.98 -1.74 16.23
CA PRO A 273 -7.37 -1.75 15.76
C PRO A 273 -8.08 -0.39 15.76
N ASP A 274 -7.76 0.49 16.70
CA ASP A 274 -8.40 1.81 16.78
C ASP A 274 -7.83 2.73 15.70
N HIS A 275 -6.51 2.66 15.46
CA HIS A 275 -5.92 3.33 14.29
C HIS A 275 -6.48 2.80 12.97
N LEU A 276 -6.76 1.49 12.87
CA LEU A 276 -7.37 0.91 11.68
C LEU A 276 -8.76 1.52 11.44
N ALA A 277 -9.61 1.56 12.47
CA ALA A 277 -10.94 2.17 12.36
C ALA A 277 -10.86 3.66 11.99
N ALA A 278 -9.94 4.41 12.61
CA ALA A 278 -9.71 5.81 12.27
C ALA A 278 -9.25 5.99 10.82
N ASN A 279 -8.33 5.15 10.35
CA ASN A 279 -7.80 5.18 8.97
C ASN A 279 -8.91 4.91 7.94
N VAL A 280 -9.77 3.92 8.18
CA VAL A 280 -10.91 3.63 7.30
C VAL A 280 -11.89 4.80 7.29
N ALA A 281 -12.22 5.34 8.46
CA ALA A 281 -13.13 6.48 8.57
C ALA A 281 -12.62 7.75 7.84
N ALA A 282 -11.31 7.86 7.58
CA ALA A 282 -10.73 8.95 6.78
C ALA A 282 -11.36 9.03 5.37
N GLY A 283 -11.84 7.91 4.82
CA GLY A 283 -12.51 7.87 3.52
C GLY A 283 -13.79 8.70 3.43
N ALA A 284 -14.45 8.98 4.56
CA ALA A 284 -15.67 9.81 4.61
C ALA A 284 -15.39 11.31 4.76
N LEU A 285 -14.16 11.70 5.13
CA LEU A 285 -13.83 13.12 5.29
C LEU A 285 -13.88 13.83 3.93
N ARG A 286 -14.44 15.04 3.91
CA ARG A 286 -14.54 15.90 2.73
C ARG A 286 -13.86 17.22 3.07
N LEU A 287 -12.69 17.45 2.48
CA LEU A 287 -11.94 18.68 2.66
C LEU A 287 -12.40 19.70 1.62
N SER A 288 -12.62 20.93 2.06
CA SER A 288 -12.94 22.04 1.17
C SER A 288 -11.75 22.40 0.28
N ARG A 289 -12.02 23.12 -0.82
CA ARG A 289 -10.96 23.59 -1.73
C ARG A 289 -9.94 24.48 -1.00
N ASP A 290 -10.41 25.32 -0.08
CA ASP A 290 -9.55 26.22 0.69
C ASP A 290 -8.65 25.45 1.65
N GLU A 291 -9.16 24.40 2.30
CA GLU A 291 -8.36 23.51 3.15
C GLU A 291 -7.31 22.76 2.33
N LEU A 292 -7.69 22.19 1.18
CA LEU A 292 -6.74 21.50 0.29
C LEU A 292 -5.64 22.45 -0.20
N ALA A 293 -6.00 23.66 -0.62
CA ALA A 293 -5.05 24.66 -1.09
C ALA A 293 -4.16 25.19 0.04
N GLY A 294 -4.70 25.36 1.25
CA GLY A 294 -3.94 25.73 2.44
C GLY A 294 -2.86 24.71 2.76
N LEU A 295 -3.28 23.44 2.91
CA LEU A 295 -2.43 22.29 3.22
C LEU A 295 -1.29 22.05 2.23
N THR A 296 -1.41 22.53 1.00
CA THR A 296 -0.42 22.37 -0.08
C THR A 296 0.52 23.57 -0.22
N ARG A 297 0.06 24.80 0.07
CA ARG A 297 0.81 26.05 -0.21
C ARG A 297 2.05 26.27 0.66
N ASN A 298 2.13 25.63 1.81
CA ASN A 298 3.18 25.86 2.81
C ASN A 298 4.27 24.79 2.80
N ARG A 299 4.42 24.03 1.70
CA ARG A 299 5.23 22.80 1.65
C ARG A 299 5.99 22.63 0.35
#